data_AF-A0A2M7A1F4-F1
#
_entry.id   AF-A0A2M7A1F4-F1
#
_cell.length_a   1.000
_cell.length_b   1.000
_cell.length_c   1.000
_cell.angle_alpha   90.00
_cell.angle_beta   90.00
_cell.angle_gamma   90.00
#
_symmetry.space_group_name_H-M   'P 1'
#
loop_
_entity.id
_entity.type
_entity.pdbx_description
1 polymer ?
#
loop_
_entity_poly.entity_id
_entity_poly.type
_entity_poly.pdbx_seq_one_letter_code
_entity_poly.pdbx_strand_id
1 'polypeptide(L)'
;MRRLKIFFMAMLVLSSALIFSLTAISQDTTVSTSTASTSFENTPEWNKIGDYLKQTWLAAKKSGDMSEKYRCFARVDAPFDDGDANFMTSKGFIIQMSSGTIANGFVKLQDLQGVAKLPFVRSIDLERMK
;
A
#
# COMPACT_ATOMS: atom_id res chain seq x y z
N MET A 1 10.08 -56.99 -16.32
CA MET A 1 11.30 -57.23 -17.12
C MET A 1 10.93 -57.81 -18.48
N ARG A 2 11.04 -57.04 -19.58
CA ARG A 2 11.39 -57.54 -20.92
C ARG A 2 11.60 -56.37 -21.90
N ARG A 3 12.85 -55.89 -21.91
CA ARG A 3 13.67 -55.53 -23.08
C ARG A 3 13.20 -54.35 -23.94
N LEU A 4 13.87 -53.19 -23.84
CA LEU A 4 15.17 -52.90 -24.49
C LEU A 4 15.03 -52.95 -26.03
N LYS A 5 14.61 -51.83 -26.65
CA LYS A 5 14.81 -51.50 -28.08
C LYS A 5 14.20 -50.15 -28.53
N ILE A 6 14.40 -49.04 -27.81
CA ILE A 6 14.45 -47.72 -28.49
C ILE A 6 15.58 -46.90 -27.82
N PHE A 7 16.79 -47.46 -27.85
CA PHE A 7 17.98 -46.67 -28.03
C PHE A 7 18.07 -46.49 -29.54
N PHE A 8 17.86 -45.29 -30.07
CA PHE A 8 18.45 -44.72 -31.29
C PHE A 8 17.66 -43.46 -31.66
N MET A 9 18.38 -42.41 -32.07
CA MET A 9 17.93 -41.03 -32.30
C MET A 9 17.87 -40.13 -31.06
N ALA A 10 18.92 -40.23 -30.24
CA ALA A 10 19.63 -39.03 -29.86
C ALA A 10 20.10 -38.24 -31.11
N MET A 11 20.35 -36.95 -30.88
CA MET A 11 21.17 -36.05 -31.68
C MET A 11 20.51 -35.27 -32.85
N LEU A 12 20.35 -33.97 -32.57
CA LEU A 12 21.23 -32.92 -33.11
C LEU A 12 20.89 -32.36 -34.48
N VAL A 13 20.20 -31.21 -34.50
CA VAL A 13 20.41 -30.04 -35.39
C VAL A 13 19.71 -28.87 -34.67
N LEU A 14 20.30 -28.05 -33.80
CA LEU A 14 21.41 -27.09 -33.95
C LEU A 14 21.35 -26.25 -35.23
N SER A 15 21.24 -24.92 -35.02
CA SER A 15 21.37 -23.83 -36.00
C SER A 15 20.13 -23.54 -36.85
N SER A 16 19.82 -22.30 -37.24
CA SER A 16 20.16 -20.92 -36.88
C SER A 16 19.56 -20.11 -38.03
N ALA A 17 18.80 -19.04 -37.73
CA ALA A 17 18.66 -17.78 -38.50
C ALA A 17 17.28 -17.19 -38.21
N LEU A 18 17.18 -16.08 -37.47
CA LEU A 18 17.26 -14.72 -38.02
C LEU A 18 16.33 -14.52 -39.22
N ILE A 19 15.08 -14.09 -38.95
CA ILE A 19 14.38 -13.20 -39.88
C ILE A 19 13.78 -12.05 -39.07
N PHE A 20 14.43 -10.90 -39.27
CA PHE A 20 13.99 -9.53 -39.06
C PHE A 20 12.53 -9.33 -39.50
N SER A 21 11.70 -8.71 -38.66
CA SER A 21 10.54 -7.96 -39.16
C SER A 21 10.39 -6.70 -38.31
N LEU A 22 10.80 -5.61 -38.95
CA LEU A 22 10.71 -4.23 -38.56
C LEU A 22 9.23 -3.84 -38.54
N THR A 23 8.64 -3.60 -37.37
CA THR A 23 7.34 -2.92 -37.26
C THR A 23 7.50 -1.64 -36.47
N ALA A 24 7.26 -0.56 -37.20
CA ALA A 24 7.02 0.82 -36.80
C ALA A 24 7.13 1.17 -35.31
N ILE A 25 8.11 2.02 -35.06
CA ILE A 25 8.26 2.88 -33.90
C ILE A 25 6.94 3.64 -33.67
N SER A 26 6.23 3.30 -32.61
CA SER A 26 5.52 4.29 -31.79
C SER A 26 6.28 4.35 -30.48
N GLN A 27 7.03 5.42 -30.29
CA GLN A 27 7.67 5.77 -29.03
C GLN A 27 6.56 6.08 -28.01
N ASP A 28 5.97 5.06 -27.42
CA ASP A 28 5.57 5.18 -26.02
C ASP A 28 6.79 4.76 -25.22
N THR A 29 7.72 5.71 -25.10
CA THR A 29 8.66 5.72 -23.98
C THR A 29 7.79 5.87 -22.74
N THR A 30 7.27 4.74 -22.25
CA THR A 30 6.80 4.65 -20.88
C THR A 30 8.07 4.77 -20.07
N VAL A 31 8.43 6.02 -19.80
CA VAL A 31 9.32 6.38 -18.71
C VAL A 31 8.76 5.59 -17.54
N SER A 32 9.41 4.49 -17.20
CA SER A 32 9.33 3.93 -15.86
C SER A 32 9.95 5.01 -15.00
N THR A 33 9.15 6.04 -14.73
CA THR A 33 9.35 6.93 -13.62
C THR A 33 9.24 5.98 -12.45
N SER A 34 10.40 5.44 -12.06
CA SER A 34 10.64 5.07 -10.68
C SER A 34 10.40 6.37 -9.92
N THR A 35 9.12 6.65 -9.65
CA THR A 35 8.68 7.69 -8.75
C THR A 35 9.32 7.22 -7.46
N ALA A 36 10.48 7.81 -7.14
CA ALA A 36 11.17 7.56 -5.90
C ALA A 36 10.08 7.66 -4.83
N SER A 37 9.70 6.51 -4.26
CA SER A 37 8.58 6.43 -3.35
C SER A 37 8.92 7.36 -2.21
N THR A 38 8.32 8.56 -2.22
CA THR A 38 8.59 9.55 -1.21
C THR A 38 8.16 8.92 0.10
N SER A 39 9.10 8.73 1.02
CA SER A 39 8.81 8.12 2.32
C SER A 39 7.64 8.86 2.95
N PHE A 40 6.69 8.14 3.54
CA PHE A 40 5.50 8.74 4.15
C PHE A 40 5.83 9.90 5.09
N GLU A 41 6.94 9.79 5.83
CA GLU A 41 7.50 10.82 6.72
C GLU A 41 7.76 12.19 6.05
N ASN A 42 8.00 12.19 4.74
CA ASN A 42 8.31 13.39 3.96
C ASN A 42 7.07 13.95 3.24
N THR A 43 5.88 13.45 3.55
CA THR A 43 4.62 13.86 2.93
C THR A 43 3.84 14.80 3.87
N PRO A 44 3.04 15.75 3.34
CA PRO A 44 2.20 16.61 4.18
C PRO A 44 1.26 15.85 5.11
N GLU A 45 0.84 14.65 4.70
CA GLU A 45 -0.02 13.74 5.45
C GLU A 45 0.62 13.28 6.77
N TRP A 46 1.95 13.25 6.85
CA TRP A 46 2.66 12.94 8.10
C TRP A 46 2.34 13.92 9.23
N ASN A 47 2.03 15.17 8.88
CA ASN A 47 1.67 16.21 9.86
C ASN A 47 0.31 15.95 10.52
N LYS A 48 -0.53 15.09 9.93
CA LYS A 48 -1.80 14.67 10.51
C LYS A 48 -1.63 13.57 11.57
N ILE A 49 -0.46 12.94 11.66
CA ILE A 49 -0.19 11.86 12.60
C ILE A 49 0.28 12.43 13.94
N GLY A 50 -0.33 12.01 15.05
CA GLY A 50 0.10 12.37 16.39
C GLY A 50 1.49 11.82 16.74
N ASP A 51 2.24 12.51 17.60
CA ASP A 51 3.66 12.21 17.83
C ASP A 51 3.94 10.80 18.37
N TYR A 52 3.08 10.29 19.26
CA TYR A 52 3.18 8.92 19.74
C TYR A 52 2.98 7.91 18.60
N LEU A 53 1.98 8.15 17.74
CA LEU A 53 1.70 7.29 16.61
C LEU A 53 2.83 7.35 15.56
N LYS A 54 3.47 8.51 15.39
CA LYS A 54 4.70 8.64 14.58
C LYS A 54 5.82 7.77 15.13
N GLN A 55 6.08 7.82 16.44
CA GLN A 55 7.12 7.01 17.07
C GLN A 55 6.83 5.51 16.90
N THR A 56 5.59 5.09 17.13
CA THR A 56 5.14 3.71 16.90
C THR A 56 5.33 3.28 15.46
N TRP A 57 4.95 4.12 14.49
CA TRP A 57 5.12 3.85 13.07
C TRP A 57 6.59 3.71 12.67
N LEU A 58 7.47 4.59 13.18
CA LEU A 58 8.91 4.52 12.93
C LEU A 58 9.54 3.28 13.56
N ALA A 59 9.12 2.89 14.76
CA ALA A 59 9.58 1.68 15.43
C ALA A 59 9.16 0.42 14.65
N ALA A 60 7.91 0.36 14.20
CA ALA A 60 7.37 -0.71 13.37
C ALA A 60 8.07 -0.80 12.01
N LYS A 61 8.36 0.35 11.38
CA LYS A 61 9.11 0.38 10.12
C LYS A 61 10.53 -0.16 10.31
N LYS A 62 11.17 0.14 11.45
CA LYS A 62 12.50 -0.37 11.79
C LYS A 62 12.50 -1.86 12.12
N SER A 63 11.46 -2.37 12.78
CA SER A 63 11.32 -3.80 13.10
C SER A 63 10.84 -4.63 11.90
N GLY A 64 10.22 -4.00 10.90
CA GLY A 64 9.62 -4.65 9.75
C GLY A 64 8.18 -5.11 9.97
N ASP A 65 7.59 -4.90 11.15
CA ASP A 65 6.21 -5.27 11.45
C ASP A 65 5.25 -4.08 11.35
N MET A 66 4.84 -3.77 10.12
CA MET A 66 3.82 -2.74 9.84
C MET A 66 2.38 -3.26 9.93
N SER A 67 2.21 -4.56 10.23
CA SER A 67 0.93 -5.26 10.18
C SER A 67 0.15 -5.16 11.50
N GLU A 68 0.84 -4.78 12.57
CA GLU A 68 0.28 -4.60 13.90
C GLU A 68 -0.83 -3.54 13.91
N LYS A 69 -1.91 -3.87 14.63
CA LYS A 69 -3.10 -3.02 14.75
C LYS A 69 -3.06 -2.22 16.03
N TYR A 70 -3.27 -0.92 15.90
CA TYR A 70 -3.33 0.00 17.03
C TYR A 70 -4.71 0.59 17.17
N ARG A 71 -5.13 0.81 18.41
CA ARG A 71 -6.36 1.55 18.69
C ARG A 71 -6.09 3.03 18.43
N CYS A 72 -6.78 3.58 17.44
CA CYS A 72 -6.59 4.94 16.98
C CYS A 72 -7.94 5.67 16.98
N PHE A 73 -7.87 6.99 17.16
CA PHE A 73 -8.97 7.88 16.82
C PHE A 73 -8.52 8.86 15.74
N ALA A 74 -9.42 9.21 14.84
CA ALA A 74 -9.23 10.22 13.82
C ALA A 74 -10.25 11.33 14.02
N ARG A 75 -9.78 12.57 14.00
CA ARG A 75 -10.65 13.74 13.88
C ARG A 75 -10.95 13.96 12.43
N VAL A 76 -12.23 13.96 12.08
CA VAL A 76 -12.70 14.12 10.72
C VAL A 76 -13.61 15.35 10.62
N ASP A 77 -13.68 15.93 9.44
CA ASP A 77 -14.57 17.04 9.12
C ASP A 77 -15.71 16.59 8.22
N ALA A 78 -16.84 17.27 8.35
CA ALA A 78 -17.91 17.20 7.36
C ALA A 78 -17.70 18.31 6.30
N PRO A 79 -18.12 18.10 5.04
CA PRO A 79 -18.76 16.89 4.52
C PRO A 79 -17.74 15.78 4.17
N PHE A 80 -18.17 14.53 4.31
CA PHE A 80 -17.53 13.33 3.74
C PHE A 80 -18.65 12.49 3.10
N ASP A 81 -18.35 11.74 2.05
CA ASP A 81 -19.36 10.93 1.36
C ASP A 81 -19.39 9.45 1.85
N ASP A 82 -20.30 8.65 1.31
CA ASP A 82 -20.40 7.23 1.66
C ASP A 82 -19.14 6.45 1.24
N GLY A 83 -18.46 6.87 0.18
CA GLY A 83 -17.21 6.27 -0.27
C GLY A 83 -16.08 6.47 0.74
N ASP A 84 -15.96 7.69 1.26
CA ASP A 84 -15.06 8.07 2.34
C ASP A 84 -15.32 7.25 3.62
N ALA A 85 -16.59 7.13 4.01
CA ALA A 85 -17.00 6.35 5.18
C ALA A 85 -16.70 4.85 5.01
N ASN A 86 -16.96 4.31 3.82
CA ASN A 86 -16.64 2.92 3.48
C ASN A 86 -15.13 2.68 3.46
N PHE A 87 -14.34 3.63 2.95
CA PHE A 87 -12.88 3.54 2.98
C PHE A 87 -12.37 3.52 4.42
N MET A 88 -12.81 4.46 5.27
CA MET A 88 -12.46 4.49 6.70
C MET A 88 -12.79 3.15 7.38
N THR A 89 -13.98 2.62 7.11
CA THR A 89 -14.43 1.31 7.62
C THR A 89 -13.54 0.16 7.15
N SER A 90 -13.14 0.16 5.87
CA SER A 90 -12.23 -0.84 5.32
C SER A 90 -10.84 -0.83 5.98
N LYS A 91 -10.43 0.31 6.55
CA LYS A 91 -9.16 0.47 7.29
C LYS A 91 -9.29 0.22 8.79
N GLY A 92 -10.49 -0.11 9.26
CA GLY A 92 -10.77 -0.49 10.65
C GLY A 92 -11.29 0.64 11.53
N PHE A 93 -11.62 1.81 10.96
CA PHE A 93 -12.29 2.90 11.66
C PHE A 93 -13.81 2.75 11.65
N ILE A 94 -14.47 3.19 12.73
CA ILE A 94 -15.92 3.33 12.83
C ILE A 94 -16.19 4.81 13.06
N ILE A 95 -16.87 5.46 12.10
CA ILE A 95 -17.24 6.87 12.20
C ILE A 95 -18.43 7.00 13.17
N GLN A 96 -18.26 7.79 14.22
CA GLN A 96 -19.29 8.10 15.19
C GLN A 96 -19.68 9.58 15.05
N MET A 97 -20.93 9.83 14.68
CA MET A 97 -21.48 11.18 14.63
C MET A 97 -21.96 11.59 16.03
N SER A 98 -21.05 11.82 16.97
CA SER A 98 -21.39 12.30 18.31
C SER A 98 -20.44 13.40 18.76
N SER A 99 -20.97 14.64 18.87
CA SER A 99 -20.25 15.83 19.34
C SER A 99 -18.89 16.07 18.63
N GLY A 100 -18.95 16.31 17.33
CA GLY A 100 -17.80 16.38 16.43
C GLY A 100 -17.60 15.06 15.70
N THR A 101 -17.21 15.11 14.44
CA THR A 101 -17.02 13.89 13.64
C THR A 101 -15.72 13.24 14.09
N ILE A 102 -15.82 12.14 14.83
CA ILE A 102 -14.68 11.36 15.30
C ILE A 102 -14.84 9.95 14.73
N ALA A 103 -13.76 9.38 14.23
CA ALA A 103 -13.71 7.98 13.83
C ALA A 103 -12.78 7.22 14.77
N ASN A 104 -13.24 6.13 15.38
CA ASN A 104 -12.45 5.32 16.31
C ASN A 104 -12.28 3.91 15.77
N GLY A 105 -11.13 3.27 15.97
CA GLY A 105 -10.94 1.94 15.39
C GLY A 105 -9.59 1.29 15.64
N PHE A 106 -9.43 0.08 15.12
CA PHE A 106 -8.17 -0.66 15.14
C PHE A 106 -7.54 -0.66 13.74
N VAL A 107 -6.44 0.05 13.58
CA VAL A 107 -5.85 0.37 12.28
C VAL A 107 -4.44 -0.19 12.19
N LYS A 108 -4.09 -0.77 11.05
CA LYS A 108 -2.71 -1.21 10.80
C LYS A 108 -1.83 0.00 10.50
N LEU A 109 -0.58 -0.02 10.95
CA LEU A 109 0.36 1.08 10.71
C LEU A 109 0.63 1.33 9.22
N GLN A 110 0.64 0.28 8.40
CA GLN A 110 0.75 0.40 6.94
C GLN A 110 -0.40 1.18 6.29
N ASP A 111 -1.59 1.16 6.90
CA ASP A 111 -2.78 1.80 6.34
C ASP A 111 -2.91 3.28 6.73
N LEU A 112 -2.10 3.76 7.67
CA LEU A 112 -2.15 5.15 8.15
C LEU A 112 -1.92 6.18 7.04
N GLN A 113 -1.02 5.88 6.10
CA GLN A 113 -0.78 6.78 4.96
C GLN A 113 -2.03 6.93 4.10
N GLY A 114 -2.76 5.84 3.85
CA GLY A 114 -3.99 5.87 3.07
C GLY A 114 -5.08 6.69 3.76
N VAL A 115 -5.19 6.57 5.08
CA VAL A 115 -6.16 7.35 5.88
C VAL A 115 -5.78 8.82 5.95
N ALA A 116 -4.51 9.15 6.17
CA ALA A 116 -4.06 10.54 6.27
C ALA A 116 -4.18 11.32 4.94
N LYS A 117 -4.15 10.61 3.80
CA LYS A 117 -4.40 11.19 2.46
C LYS A 117 -5.83 11.70 2.28
N LEU A 118 -6.78 11.23 3.08
CA LEU A 118 -8.16 11.67 2.97
C LEU A 118 -8.28 13.15 3.34
N PRO A 119 -8.93 13.99 2.50
CA PRO A 119 -8.99 15.43 2.72
C PRO A 119 -9.75 15.81 3.98
N PHE A 120 -10.80 15.04 4.32
CA PHE A 120 -11.64 15.27 5.49
C PHE A 120 -10.99 14.78 6.80
N VAL A 121 -9.86 14.07 6.76
CA VAL A 121 -9.11 13.67 7.97
C VAL A 121 -8.20 14.81 8.39
N ARG A 122 -8.41 15.32 9.61
CA ARG A 122 -7.59 16.40 10.21
C ARG A 122 -6.40 15.85 11.00
N SER A 123 -6.65 14.88 11.87
CA SER A 123 -5.60 14.25 12.67
C SER A 123 -5.92 12.80 12.96
N ILE A 124 -4.87 12.01 13.19
CA ILE A 124 -4.94 10.61 13.61
C ILE A 124 -4.01 10.45 14.81
N ASP A 125 -4.56 9.99 15.91
CA ASP A 125 -3.85 9.87 17.17
C ASP A 125 -4.05 8.46 17.75
N LEU A 126 -3.07 8.00 18.51
CA LEU A 126 -3.21 6.80 19.32
C LEU A 126 -4.28 7.06 20.38
N GLU A 127 -5.22 6.13 20.54
CA GLU A 127 -6.17 6.22 21.64
C GLU A 127 -5.43 5.91 22.94
N ARG A 128 -5.15 6.95 23.73
CA ARG A 128 -4.58 6.78 25.06
C ARG A 128 -5.62 6.15 25.97
N MET A 129 -5.40 4.90 26.36
CA MET A 129 -6.09 4.33 27.52
C MET A 129 -5.72 5.18 28.73
N LYS A 130 -6.69 5.89 29.29
CA LYS A 130 -6.56 6.57 30.58
C LYS A 130 -6.61 5.56 31.71
#